data_AF-A0A523JQ32-F1
#
_entry.id   AF-A0A523JQ32-F1
#
_cell.length_a   1.000
_cell.length_b   1.000
_cell.length_c   1.000
_cell.angle_alpha   90.00
_cell.angle_beta   90.00
_cell.angle_gamma   90.00
#
_symmetry.space_group_name_H-M   'P 1'
#
loop_
_entity.id
_entity.type
_entity.pdbx_description
1 polymer ?
#
loop_
_entity_poly.entity_id
_entity_poly.type
_entity_poly.pdbx_seq_one_letter_code
_entity_poly.pdbx_strand_id
1 'polypeptide(L)'
;MFSVEGSSFGSGLYGSFGFHEPIEGVQWNVFMNTDTHAVYLSVNLEGMKYEDWPIARFLEHELATNGFIDLKSQIEQPEQAHAYMKRDAWQMAARPRILEGLVGDKSHSIESLETDTWQEIVSEAYDCLNGPNHRGRATQSVTVVSSGERREMPVSPHFGVSVMLWKVAPPNLNLAAESIKAKKAMLQPIYDYVSTVIQT
;
A
#
# COMPACT_ATOMS: atom_id res chain seq x y z
N MET A 1 5.39 -18.62 -3.39
CA MET A 1 6.53 -18.33 -4.29
C MET A 1 6.06 -17.22 -5.21
N PHE A 2 6.82 -16.13 -5.39
CA PHE A 2 6.47 -15.06 -6.33
C PHE A 2 6.44 -15.63 -7.76
N SER A 3 5.54 -15.12 -8.61
CA SER A 3 5.61 -15.43 -10.03
C SER A 3 6.91 -14.88 -10.63
N VAL A 4 7.51 -15.61 -11.58
CA VAL A 4 8.76 -15.22 -12.24
C VAL A 4 8.56 -13.99 -13.16
N GLU A 5 7.31 -13.62 -13.43
CA GLU A 5 6.91 -12.56 -14.36
C GLU A 5 6.79 -11.15 -13.74
N GLY A 6 7.26 -10.96 -12.50
CA GLY A 6 7.25 -9.66 -11.83
C GLY A 6 8.31 -8.67 -12.34
N SER A 7 8.25 -7.43 -11.83
CA SER A 7 9.15 -6.33 -12.23
C SER A 7 9.83 -5.67 -11.03
N SER A 8 11.03 -5.15 -11.24
CA SER A 8 11.73 -4.34 -10.23
C SER A 8 11.14 -2.93 -10.14
N PHE A 9 11.12 -2.36 -8.94
CA PHE A 9 10.71 -0.98 -8.70
C PHE A 9 11.61 -0.28 -7.68
N GLY A 10 11.41 1.04 -7.56
CA GLY A 10 12.06 1.88 -6.58
C GLY A 10 13.38 2.50 -7.05
N SER A 11 13.96 3.33 -6.20
CA SER A 11 15.29 3.91 -6.36
C SER A 11 15.80 4.40 -5.01
N GLY A 12 17.11 4.62 -4.87
CA GLY A 12 17.69 5.22 -3.67
C GLY A 12 17.07 6.57 -3.30
N LEU A 13 16.57 7.35 -4.27
CA LEU A 13 15.87 8.61 -4.02
C LEU A 13 14.50 8.43 -3.36
N TYR A 14 13.84 7.29 -3.61
CA TYR A 14 12.56 6.90 -3.00
C TYR A 14 12.74 6.09 -1.71
N GLY A 15 13.98 5.95 -1.20
CA GLY A 15 14.27 5.27 0.06
C GLY A 15 14.02 3.77 0.03
N SER A 16 13.79 3.18 -1.16
CA SER A 16 13.49 1.77 -1.30
C SER A 16 13.78 1.23 -2.70
N PHE A 17 14.05 -0.06 -2.78
CA PHE A 17 14.07 -0.84 -4.02
C PHE A 17 13.41 -2.19 -3.79
N GLY A 18 12.75 -2.74 -4.81
CA GLY A 18 11.95 -3.94 -4.63
C GLY A 18 11.57 -4.64 -5.91
N PHE A 19 10.71 -5.64 -5.75
CA PHE A 19 10.13 -6.47 -6.80
C PHE A 19 8.65 -6.68 -6.50
N HIS A 20 7.80 -6.56 -7.51
CA HIS A 20 6.35 -6.80 -7.38
C HIS A 20 5.86 -7.80 -8.44
N GLU A 21 4.78 -8.51 -8.14
CA GLU A 21 4.07 -9.36 -9.11
C GLU A 21 3.40 -8.50 -10.21
N PRO A 22 2.99 -9.08 -11.36
CA PRO A 22 2.28 -8.36 -12.41
C PRO A 22 1.10 -7.53 -11.90
N ILE A 23 0.90 -6.37 -12.54
CA ILE A 23 0.01 -5.33 -12.04
C ILE A 23 -1.44 -5.55 -12.54
N GLU A 24 -2.23 -6.34 -11.81
CA GLU A 24 -3.65 -6.59 -12.09
C GLU A 24 -4.52 -6.49 -10.82
N GLY A 25 -4.58 -5.30 -10.22
CA GLY A 25 -5.28 -5.08 -8.94
C GLY A 25 -4.35 -5.25 -7.74
N VAL A 26 -4.75 -6.07 -6.77
CA VAL A 26 -3.95 -6.36 -5.57
C VAL A 26 -2.70 -7.15 -5.93
N GLN A 27 -1.56 -6.76 -5.40
CA GLN A 27 -0.27 -7.37 -5.70
C GLN A 27 0.50 -7.72 -4.45
N TRP A 28 1.34 -8.75 -4.56
CA TRP A 28 2.44 -8.98 -3.64
C TRP A 28 3.67 -8.19 -4.08
N ASN A 29 4.36 -7.59 -3.13
CA ASN A 29 5.67 -7.01 -3.36
C ASN A 29 6.66 -7.33 -2.22
N VAL A 30 7.94 -7.31 -2.56
CA VAL A 30 9.05 -7.33 -1.60
C VAL A 30 9.88 -6.10 -1.84
N PHE A 31 10.22 -5.37 -0.78
CA PHE A 31 11.09 -4.21 -0.90
C PHE A 31 12.07 -4.13 0.26
N MET A 32 13.21 -3.50 0.01
CA MET A 32 14.17 -3.12 1.03
C MET A 32 14.07 -1.62 1.26
N ASN A 33 13.95 -1.22 2.52
CA ASN A 33 14.13 0.17 2.91
C ASN A 33 15.64 0.47 2.93
N THR A 34 16.08 1.48 2.19
CA THR A 34 17.53 1.75 2.00
C THR A 34 18.20 2.34 3.23
N ASP A 35 17.45 2.98 4.11
CA ASP A 35 18.00 3.65 5.29
C ASP A 35 18.21 2.67 6.44
N THR A 36 17.28 1.73 6.60
CA THR A 36 17.29 0.73 7.69
C THR A 36 17.84 -0.62 7.26
N HIS A 37 17.99 -0.85 5.96
CA HIS A 37 18.32 -2.13 5.32
C HIS A 37 17.33 -3.26 5.65
N ALA A 38 16.17 -2.93 6.22
CA ALA A 38 15.13 -3.91 6.49
C ALA A 38 14.39 -4.29 5.20
N VAL A 39 14.14 -5.58 5.03
CA VAL A 39 13.38 -6.16 3.92
C VAL A 39 11.97 -6.45 4.40
N TYR A 40 11.00 -6.09 3.58
CA TYR A 40 9.57 -6.20 3.86
C TYR A 40 8.88 -7.00 2.77
N LEU A 41 7.89 -7.77 3.19
CA LEU A 41 6.84 -8.31 2.32
C LEU A 41 5.61 -7.41 2.45
N SER A 42 4.94 -7.12 1.35
CA SER A 42 3.71 -6.33 1.40
C SER A 42 2.66 -6.80 0.40
N VAL A 43 1.41 -6.52 0.75
CA VAL A 43 0.25 -6.57 -0.13
C VAL A 43 -0.10 -5.12 -0.46
N ASN A 44 -0.24 -4.77 -1.73
CA ASN A 44 -0.60 -3.41 -2.12
C ASN A 44 -1.67 -3.34 -3.21
N LEU A 45 -2.39 -2.22 -3.22
CA LEU A 45 -3.40 -1.86 -4.21
C LEU A 45 -3.08 -0.45 -4.71
N GLU A 46 -2.54 -0.38 -5.93
CA GLU A 46 -2.07 0.86 -6.55
C GLU A 46 -3.21 1.79 -6.95
N GLY A 47 -2.99 3.10 -6.77
CA GLY A 47 -3.88 4.17 -7.18
C GLY A 47 -3.88 4.50 -8.65
N MET A 48 -3.75 3.51 -9.53
CA MET A 48 -3.67 3.74 -10.97
C MET A 48 -5.00 3.43 -11.66
N LYS A 49 -5.24 4.10 -12.79
CA LYS A 49 -6.37 3.79 -13.65
C LYS A 49 -6.14 2.43 -14.30
N TYR A 50 -6.78 1.41 -13.76
CA TYR A 50 -7.02 0.13 -14.44
C TYR A 50 -8.44 0.11 -15.02
N GLU A 51 -8.92 -1.06 -15.40
CA GLU A 51 -10.35 -1.29 -15.60
C GLU A 51 -11.11 -0.93 -14.30
N ASP A 52 -11.85 0.20 -14.34
CA ASP A 52 -12.76 0.68 -13.30
C ASP A 52 -12.16 1.04 -11.90
N TRP A 53 -10.89 1.43 -11.81
CA TRP A 53 -10.26 1.90 -10.54
C TRP A 53 -10.56 1.01 -9.30
N PRO A 54 -9.95 -0.18 -9.21
CA PRO A 54 -10.06 -1.07 -8.05
C PRO A 54 -9.94 -0.40 -6.67
N ILE A 55 -9.04 0.57 -6.51
CA ILE A 55 -8.89 1.31 -5.25
C ILE A 55 -10.15 2.08 -4.85
N ALA A 56 -10.92 2.60 -5.81
CA ALA A 56 -12.16 3.31 -5.52
C ALA A 56 -13.21 2.36 -4.93
N ARG A 57 -13.37 1.17 -5.51
CA ARG A 57 -14.25 0.12 -4.98
C ARG A 57 -13.86 -0.31 -3.57
N PHE A 58 -12.57 -0.49 -3.33
CA PHE A 58 -12.05 -0.82 -2.00
C PHE A 58 -12.43 0.26 -0.98
N LEU A 59 -12.17 1.54 -1.28
CA LEU A 59 -12.49 2.63 -0.37
C LEU A 59 -13.99 2.78 -0.14
N GLU A 60 -14.81 2.65 -1.18
CA GLU A 60 -16.28 2.67 -1.09
C GLU A 60 -16.82 1.57 -0.18
N HIS A 61 -16.26 0.36 -0.29
CA HIS A 61 -16.61 -0.75 0.57
C HIS A 61 -16.18 -0.52 2.03
N GLU A 62 -14.97 -0.01 2.26
CA GLU A 62 -14.48 0.30 3.61
C GLU A 62 -15.31 1.39 4.30
N LEU A 63 -15.70 2.44 3.58
CA LEU A 63 -16.59 3.49 4.11
C LEU A 63 -17.94 2.92 4.56
N ALA A 64 -18.42 1.84 3.95
CA ALA A 64 -19.70 1.22 4.27
C ALA A 64 -19.62 0.16 5.38
N THR A 65 -18.50 -0.56 5.51
CA THR A 65 -18.44 -1.80 6.31
C THR A 65 -17.34 -1.83 7.36
N ASN A 66 -16.24 -1.11 7.18
CA ASN A 66 -14.99 -1.28 7.93
C ASN A 66 -14.42 -2.72 7.85
N GLY A 67 -14.69 -3.47 6.79
CA GLY A 67 -14.34 -4.89 6.73
C GLY A 67 -12.84 -5.20 6.88
N PHE A 68 -11.94 -4.26 6.57
CA PHE A 68 -10.51 -4.43 6.86
C PHE A 68 -10.22 -4.59 8.36
N ILE A 69 -10.96 -3.86 9.22
CA ILE A 69 -10.79 -3.90 10.68
C ILE A 69 -11.25 -5.24 11.25
N ASP A 70 -12.29 -5.85 10.67
CA ASP A 70 -12.78 -7.16 11.09
C ASP A 70 -11.75 -8.29 10.84
N LEU A 71 -10.81 -8.09 9.91
CA LEU A 71 -9.75 -9.05 9.61
C LEU A 71 -8.72 -9.19 10.73
N LYS A 72 -8.63 -8.25 11.68
CA LYS A 72 -7.63 -8.29 12.76
C LYS A 72 -7.60 -9.63 13.49
N SER A 73 -8.78 -10.21 13.73
CA SER A 73 -8.96 -11.49 14.42
C SER A 73 -8.49 -12.72 13.63
N GLN A 74 -8.27 -12.56 12.31
CA GLN A 74 -7.90 -13.62 11.38
C GLN A 74 -6.40 -13.60 11.05
N ILE A 75 -5.68 -12.57 11.48
CA ILE A 75 -4.26 -12.38 11.19
C ILE A 75 -3.46 -12.87 12.39
N GLU A 76 -2.55 -13.82 12.15
CA GLU A 76 -1.57 -14.21 13.16
C GLU A 76 -0.61 -13.06 13.43
N GLN A 77 -0.36 -12.73 14.70
CA GLN A 77 0.59 -11.69 15.11
C GLN A 77 0.35 -10.33 14.40
N PRO A 78 -0.88 -9.76 14.50
CA PRO A 78 -1.25 -8.55 13.78
C PRO A 78 -0.40 -7.34 14.16
N GLU A 79 0.26 -7.36 15.32
CA GLU A 79 1.16 -6.30 15.78
C GLU A 79 2.38 -6.10 14.86
N GLN A 80 2.76 -7.14 14.11
CA GLN A 80 3.92 -7.12 13.20
C GLN A 80 3.59 -6.53 11.83
N ALA A 81 2.32 -6.54 11.43
CA ALA A 81 1.87 -6.00 10.17
C ALA A 81 1.45 -4.54 10.33
N HIS A 82 1.82 -3.71 9.35
CA HIS A 82 1.52 -2.29 9.35
C HIS A 82 0.77 -1.91 8.08
N ALA A 83 -0.44 -1.39 8.26
CA ALA A 83 -1.23 -0.79 7.19
C ALA A 83 -0.80 0.65 6.95
N TYR A 84 -0.88 1.09 5.69
CA TYR A 84 -0.66 2.46 5.31
C TYR A 84 -1.52 2.82 4.10
N MET A 85 -1.78 4.11 3.97
CA MET A 85 -2.35 4.70 2.77
C MET A 85 -1.43 5.83 2.31
N LYS A 86 -1.12 5.86 1.01
CA LYS A 86 -0.28 6.89 0.39
C LYS A 86 -1.10 7.80 -0.50
N ARG A 87 -0.68 9.06 -0.56
CA ARG A 87 -1.11 10.03 -1.56
C ARG A 87 0.00 10.15 -2.60
N ASP A 88 -0.20 9.49 -3.74
CA ASP A 88 0.73 9.59 -4.86
C ASP A 88 0.39 10.83 -5.68
N ALA A 89 1.29 11.82 -5.72
CA ALA A 89 1.19 12.95 -6.64
C ALA A 89 1.73 12.57 -8.02
N TRP A 90 1.06 13.02 -9.07
CA TRP A 90 1.37 12.65 -10.45
C TRP A 90 1.85 13.84 -11.28
N GLN A 91 2.93 13.62 -12.02
CA GLN A 91 3.39 14.51 -13.08
C GLN A 91 3.64 13.66 -14.34
N MET A 92 2.65 13.62 -15.23
CA MET A 92 2.63 12.66 -16.35
C MET A 92 2.76 11.22 -15.83
N ALA A 93 3.82 10.51 -16.22
CA ALA A 93 4.12 9.15 -15.75
C ALA A 93 4.95 9.11 -14.45
N ALA A 94 5.46 10.25 -13.97
CA ALA A 94 6.28 10.32 -12.77
C ALA A 94 5.44 10.53 -11.51
N ARG A 95 5.93 10.01 -10.38
CA ARG A 95 5.36 10.18 -9.04
C ARG A 95 6.34 10.92 -8.12
N PRO A 96 6.44 12.26 -8.19
CA PRO A 96 7.33 13.00 -7.28
C PRO A 96 6.94 12.78 -5.82
N ARG A 97 7.95 12.73 -4.95
CA ARG A 97 7.72 12.67 -3.50
C ARG A 97 7.12 13.98 -3.01
N ILE A 98 6.12 13.87 -2.15
CA ILE A 98 5.45 15.00 -1.49
C ILE A 98 5.52 14.84 0.03
N LEU A 99 5.41 15.94 0.77
CA LEU A 99 5.39 15.91 2.24
C LEU A 99 4.11 15.26 2.77
N GLU A 100 2.99 15.48 2.08
CA GLU A 100 1.65 14.96 2.39
C GLU A 100 1.46 13.51 1.90
N GLY A 101 2.56 12.77 1.71
CA GLY A 101 2.55 11.48 1.02
C GLY A 101 1.94 10.32 1.81
N LEU A 102 1.82 10.46 3.14
CA LEU A 102 1.11 9.52 4.00
C LEU A 102 -0.24 10.12 4.38
N VAL A 103 -1.30 9.38 4.08
CA VAL A 103 -2.67 9.67 4.51
C VAL A 103 -2.83 9.16 5.95
N GLY A 104 -3.43 9.95 6.84
CA GLY A 104 -3.43 9.69 8.28
C GLY A 104 -2.06 9.86 8.97
N ASP A 105 -1.15 10.61 8.36
CA ASP A 105 0.18 11.00 8.86
C ASP A 105 1.22 9.89 9.09
N LYS A 106 0.83 8.62 9.16
CA LYS A 106 1.74 7.51 9.48
C LYS A 106 1.23 6.15 8.98
N SER A 107 2.10 5.15 9.07
CA SER A 107 1.66 3.75 9.06
C SER A 107 1.15 3.33 10.44
N HIS A 108 0.19 2.41 10.47
CA HIS A 108 -0.46 1.94 11.68
C HIS A 108 -0.27 0.44 11.83
N SER A 109 0.10 -0.02 13.03
CA SER A 109 0.06 -1.44 13.35
C SER A 109 -1.38 -1.94 13.22
N ILE A 110 -1.58 -3.11 12.61
CA ILE A 110 -2.93 -3.67 12.42
C ILE A 110 -3.59 -3.94 13.76
N GLU A 111 -2.85 -4.41 14.76
CA GLU A 111 -3.39 -4.66 16.10
C GLU A 111 -4.08 -3.41 16.68
N SER A 112 -3.39 -2.28 16.66
CA SER A 112 -3.83 -1.04 17.31
C SER A 112 -4.64 -0.08 16.42
N LEU A 113 -4.98 -0.48 15.19
CA LEU A 113 -5.68 0.40 14.25
C LEU A 113 -7.18 0.46 14.57
N GLU A 114 -7.64 1.48 15.26
CA GLU A 114 -9.06 1.59 15.65
C GLU A 114 -9.98 1.94 14.48
N THR A 115 -11.27 1.58 14.60
CA THR A 115 -12.29 1.81 13.57
C THR A 115 -12.39 3.28 13.16
N ASP A 116 -12.48 4.20 14.11
CA ASP A 116 -12.64 5.62 13.82
C ASP A 116 -11.41 6.16 13.07
N THR A 117 -10.20 5.78 13.51
CA THR A 117 -8.95 6.15 12.83
C THR A 117 -8.91 5.57 11.41
N TRP A 118 -9.37 4.34 11.20
CA TRP A 118 -9.44 3.76 9.87
C TRP A 118 -10.43 4.48 8.97
N GLN A 119 -11.61 4.86 9.47
CA GLN A 119 -12.58 5.63 8.70
C GLN A 119 -12.04 7.01 8.30
N GLU A 120 -11.33 7.69 9.19
CA GLU A 120 -10.66 8.95 8.87
C GLU A 120 -9.62 8.77 7.75
N ILE A 121 -8.77 7.74 7.85
CA ILE A 121 -7.78 7.41 6.81
C ILE A 121 -8.46 7.09 5.48
N VAL A 122 -9.49 6.26 5.48
CA VAL A 122 -10.22 5.86 4.26
C VAL A 122 -10.93 7.07 3.64
N SER A 123 -11.55 7.94 4.44
CA SER A 123 -12.20 9.16 3.97
C SER A 123 -11.17 10.10 3.32
N GLU A 124 -10.04 10.36 3.97
CA GLU A 124 -8.98 11.21 3.42
C GLU A 124 -8.37 10.60 2.13
N ALA A 125 -8.24 9.27 2.07
CA ALA A 125 -7.83 8.57 0.87
C ALA A 125 -8.84 8.72 -0.27
N TYR A 126 -10.14 8.65 0.05
CA TYR A 126 -11.23 8.78 -0.91
C TYR A 126 -11.26 10.19 -1.52
N ASP A 127 -10.93 11.21 -0.74
CA ASP A 127 -10.79 12.60 -1.22
C ASP A 127 -9.64 12.78 -2.24
N CYS A 128 -8.74 11.80 -2.37
CA CYS A 128 -7.73 11.79 -3.43
C CYS A 128 -8.32 11.34 -4.79
N LEU A 129 -9.58 10.91 -4.84
CA LEU A 129 -10.29 10.50 -6.05
C LEU A 129 -11.31 11.56 -6.48
N ASN A 130 -11.64 11.58 -7.77
CA ASN A 130 -12.65 12.48 -8.35
C ASN A 130 -13.25 11.86 -9.64
N GLY A 131 -14.16 12.57 -10.29
CA GLY A 131 -14.81 12.16 -11.53
C GLY A 131 -16.09 11.35 -11.29
N PRO A 132 -16.78 10.93 -12.36
CA PRO A 132 -17.97 10.09 -12.24
C PRO A 132 -17.64 8.82 -11.46
N ASN A 133 -18.39 8.55 -10.38
CA ASN A 133 -18.17 7.41 -9.48
C ASN A 133 -16.73 7.33 -8.93
N HIS A 134 -16.06 8.46 -8.70
CA HIS A 134 -14.68 8.50 -8.18
C HIS A 134 -13.65 7.72 -9.02
N ARG A 135 -13.90 7.60 -10.33
CA ARG A 135 -13.03 6.91 -11.30
C ARG A 135 -12.01 7.86 -11.95
N GLY A 136 -11.29 8.60 -11.12
CA GLY A 136 -10.37 9.64 -11.54
C GLY A 136 -9.50 10.18 -10.42
N ARG A 137 -8.47 10.94 -10.79
CA ARG A 137 -7.58 11.63 -9.84
C ARG A 137 -8.22 12.95 -9.41
N ALA A 138 -8.23 13.23 -8.12
CA ALA A 138 -8.46 14.58 -7.64
C ALA A 138 -7.24 15.46 -7.92
N THR A 139 -7.43 16.78 -7.94
CA THR A 139 -6.31 17.74 -7.90
C THR A 139 -6.22 18.27 -6.48
N GLN A 140 -5.03 18.18 -5.89
CA GLN A 140 -4.78 18.67 -4.52
C GLN A 140 -3.49 19.49 -4.46
N SER A 141 -3.45 20.38 -3.48
CA SER A 141 -2.29 21.19 -3.16
C SER A 141 -1.28 20.36 -2.37
N VAL A 142 -0.12 20.09 -2.95
CA VAL A 142 0.93 19.25 -2.36
C VAL A 142 2.29 19.94 -2.38
N THR A 143 3.16 19.58 -1.44
CA THR A 143 4.51 20.15 -1.31
C THR A 143 5.54 19.18 -1.84
N VAL A 144 6.19 19.51 -2.96
CA VAL A 144 7.19 18.63 -3.60
C VAL A 144 8.48 18.64 -2.79
N VAL A 145 8.94 17.47 -2.34
CA VAL A 145 10.09 17.33 -1.42
C VAL A 145 11.38 17.90 -2.02
N SER A 146 11.62 17.72 -3.32
CA SER A 146 12.88 18.12 -3.96
C SER A 146 13.03 19.63 -4.13
N SER A 147 11.93 20.38 -4.25
CA SER A 147 11.94 21.84 -4.43
C SER A 147 11.43 22.62 -3.21
N GLY A 148 10.67 21.97 -2.32
CA GLY A 148 9.93 22.63 -1.25
C GLY A 148 8.73 23.46 -1.73
N GLU A 149 8.44 23.43 -3.04
CA GLU A 149 7.36 24.23 -3.61
C GLU A 149 6.01 23.54 -3.44
N ARG A 150 4.99 24.35 -3.12
CA ARG A 150 3.59 23.94 -3.11
C ARG A 150 2.99 24.06 -4.51
N ARG A 151 2.35 23.01 -5.00
CA ARG A 151 1.78 22.92 -6.36
C ARG A 151 0.44 22.19 -6.34
N GLU A 152 -0.46 22.56 -7.24
CA GLU A 152 -1.66 21.78 -7.54
C GLU A 152 -1.28 20.61 -8.44
N MET A 153 -1.49 19.39 -7.96
CA MET A 153 -1.11 18.17 -8.69
C MET A 153 -2.26 17.17 -8.68
N PRO A 154 -2.44 16.39 -9.77
CA PRO A 154 -3.31 15.23 -9.73
C PRO A 154 -2.76 14.22 -8.72
N VAL A 155 -3.61 13.71 -7.85
CA VAL A 155 -3.25 12.74 -6.81
C VAL A 155 -4.07 11.45 -6.95
N SER A 156 -3.59 10.35 -6.38
CA SER A 156 -4.40 9.17 -6.15
C SER A 156 -3.99 8.43 -4.87
N PRO A 157 -4.94 7.71 -4.24
CA PRO A 157 -4.64 6.92 -3.05
C PRO A 157 -3.98 5.59 -3.42
N HIS A 158 -3.10 5.09 -2.57
CA HIS A 158 -2.46 3.78 -2.70
C HIS A 158 -2.48 3.09 -1.34
N PHE A 159 -3.17 1.97 -1.26
CA PHE A 159 -3.26 1.15 -0.05
C PHE A 159 -2.13 0.11 0.01
N GLY A 160 -1.55 -0.11 1.18
CA GLY A 160 -0.67 -1.25 1.39
C GLY A 160 -0.58 -1.73 2.83
N VAL A 161 -0.20 -2.99 2.98
CA VAL A 161 0.10 -3.62 4.26
C VAL A 161 1.44 -4.29 4.16
N SER A 162 2.34 -3.96 5.08
CA SER A 162 3.71 -4.47 5.09
C SER A 162 4.06 -5.18 6.39
N VAL A 163 4.89 -6.22 6.27
CA VAL A 163 5.49 -6.93 7.40
C VAL A 163 6.98 -7.11 7.13
N MET A 164 7.81 -6.90 8.16
CA MET A 164 9.24 -7.11 8.05
C MET A 164 9.54 -8.60 7.88
N LEU A 165 10.32 -8.94 6.86
CA LEU A 165 10.87 -10.28 6.65
C LEU A 165 12.14 -10.45 7.49
N TRP A 166 13.11 -9.55 7.32
CA TRP A 166 14.36 -9.55 8.09
C TRP A 166 15.10 -8.22 7.94
N LYS A 167 15.95 -7.91 8.93
CA LYS A 167 16.95 -6.84 8.84
C LYS A 167 18.35 -7.36 8.47
N VAL A 168 18.65 -8.59 8.87
CA VAL A 168 19.87 -9.31 8.50
C VAL A 168 19.45 -10.51 7.67
N ALA A 169 20.06 -10.68 6.49
CA ALA A 169 19.71 -11.75 5.56
C ALA A 169 19.81 -13.13 6.26
N PRO A 170 18.84 -14.03 6.06
CA PRO A 170 18.93 -15.40 6.53
C PRO A 170 20.18 -16.08 5.97
N PRO A 171 20.81 -17.01 6.73
CA PRO A 171 22.09 -17.58 6.34
C PRO A 171 22.02 -18.51 5.13
N ASN A 172 20.81 -18.89 4.68
CA ASN A 172 20.59 -19.68 3.48
C ASN A 172 19.20 -19.43 2.88
N LEU A 173 19.01 -19.90 1.64
CA LEU A 173 17.78 -19.71 0.87
C LEU A 173 16.56 -20.45 1.46
N ASN A 174 16.76 -21.57 2.17
CA ASN A 174 15.64 -22.31 2.76
C ASN A 174 15.00 -21.49 3.88
N LEU A 175 15.80 -20.95 4.80
CA LEU A 175 15.30 -20.09 5.88
C LEU A 175 14.67 -18.79 5.34
N ALA A 176 15.22 -18.23 4.26
CA ALA A 176 14.61 -17.09 3.58
C ALA A 176 13.24 -17.44 2.98
N ALA A 177 13.13 -18.59 2.31
CA ALA A 177 11.88 -19.06 1.73
C ALA A 177 10.83 -19.38 2.80
N GLU A 178 11.22 -19.99 3.92
CA GLU A 178 10.35 -20.25 5.07
C GLU A 178 9.83 -18.95 5.70
N SER A 179 10.69 -17.97 5.89
CA SER A 179 10.29 -16.63 6.39
C SER A 179 9.28 -15.96 5.45
N ILE A 180 9.55 -15.95 4.14
CA ILE A 180 8.61 -15.41 3.14
C ILE A 180 7.29 -16.17 3.18
N LYS A 181 7.32 -17.50 3.23
CA LYS A 181 6.11 -18.33 3.26
C LYS A 181 5.26 -18.03 4.50
N ALA A 182 5.87 -17.94 5.67
CA ALA A 182 5.19 -17.61 6.92
C ALA A 182 4.56 -16.21 6.86
N LYS A 183 5.30 -15.20 6.39
CA LYS A 183 4.77 -13.84 6.25
C LYS A 183 3.71 -13.69 5.15
N LYS A 184 3.81 -14.48 4.08
CA LYS A 184 2.77 -14.53 3.05
C LYS A 184 1.47 -15.14 3.61
N ALA A 185 1.56 -16.22 4.38
CA ALA A 185 0.40 -16.81 5.05
C ALA A 185 -0.25 -15.82 6.03
N MET A 186 0.55 -15.08 6.79
CA MET A 186 0.08 -14.03 7.70
C MET A 186 -0.74 -12.94 6.98
N LEU A 187 -0.28 -12.47 5.82
CA LEU A 187 -0.97 -11.42 5.04
C LEU A 187 -2.04 -11.96 4.09
N GLN A 188 -2.20 -13.28 3.98
CA GLN A 188 -3.13 -13.91 3.04
C GLN A 188 -4.59 -13.48 3.26
N PRO A 189 -5.12 -13.39 4.50
CA PRO A 189 -6.49 -12.92 4.73
C PRO A 189 -6.74 -11.52 4.17
N ILE A 190 -5.74 -10.64 4.24
CA ILE A 190 -5.81 -9.28 3.69
C ILE A 190 -5.81 -9.32 2.17
N TYR A 191 -4.89 -10.09 1.58
CA TYR A 191 -4.84 -10.26 0.13
C TYR A 191 -6.18 -10.75 -0.41
N ASP A 192 -6.72 -11.83 0.16
CA ASP A 192 -7.98 -12.44 -0.29
C ASP A 192 -9.16 -11.48 -0.14
N TYR A 193 -9.22 -10.77 0.99
CA TYR A 193 -10.24 -9.77 1.25
C TYR A 193 -10.24 -8.65 0.21
N VAL A 194 -9.09 -7.99 0.02
CA VAL A 194 -8.99 -6.87 -0.90
C VAL A 194 -9.23 -7.34 -2.33
N SER A 195 -8.68 -8.50 -2.73
CA SER A 195 -8.94 -9.10 -4.04
C SER A 195 -10.43 -9.36 -4.29
N THR A 196 -11.17 -9.81 -3.28
CA THR A 196 -12.61 -10.05 -3.38
C THR A 196 -13.39 -8.74 -3.52
N VAL A 197 -13.10 -7.76 -2.66
CA VAL A 197 -13.78 -6.46 -2.64
C VAL A 197 -13.60 -5.71 -3.97
N ILE A 198 -12.42 -5.79 -4.59
CA ILE A 198 -12.19 -5.09 -5.85
C ILE A 198 -12.81 -5.78 -7.07
N GLN A 199 -13.49 -6.92 -6.92
CA GLN A 199 -14.18 -7.61 -8.01
C GLN A 199 -15.69 -7.41 -8.02
N THR A 200 -16.26 -6.88 -6.93
CA THR A 200 -17.70 -6.60 -6.77
C THR A 200 -18.11 -5.26 -7.34
#